data_AF-A0A0K1UG98-F1
#
_entry.id   AF-A0A0K1UG98-F1
#
_cell.length_a   1.000
_cell.length_b   1.000
_cell.length_c   1.000
_cell.angle_alpha   90.00
_cell.angle_beta   90.00
_cell.angle_gamma   90.00
#
_symmetry.space_group_name_H-M   'P 1'
#
loop_
_entity.id
_entity.type
_entity.pdbx_description
1 polymer ?
#
loop_
_entity_poly.entity_id
_entity_poly.type
_entity_poly.pdbx_seq_one_letter_code
_entity_poly.pdbx_strand_id
1 'polypeptide(L)'
;MGKPEPEESALIKFFRGDGTDHAGRTIEDILSLDDFWLEHTHDYLQWLFPIPEPSRYNAQVPVLTGEDKACFRTDKHLRNQQIRALDRMLTFYGLHRRGDEILPLPDLNMKTHIWLKPAGHNHLRITRIIRSLQHCSQPSLALGLQSAVIELGKSVGKVSDKSMEFWRSARR
;
A
#
# COMPACT_ATOMS: atom_id res chain seq x y z
N MET A 1 -0.32 -5.07 -40.82
CA MET A 1 -1.19 -5.06 -39.64
C MET A 1 -0.33 -4.84 -38.41
N GLY A 2 -0.46 -3.69 -37.76
CA GLY A 2 0.14 -3.50 -36.43
C GLY A 2 -0.52 -4.49 -35.47
N LYS A 3 0.26 -5.07 -34.54
CA LYS A 3 -0.32 -5.81 -33.43
C LYS A 3 -1.31 -4.88 -32.72
N PRO A 4 -2.51 -5.35 -32.31
CA PRO A 4 -3.37 -4.54 -31.46
C PRO A 4 -2.55 -4.08 -30.26
N GLU A 5 -2.68 -2.80 -29.90
CA GLU A 5 -2.08 -2.33 -28.66
C GLU A 5 -2.64 -3.20 -27.52
N PRO A 6 -1.77 -3.68 -26.60
CA PRO A 6 -2.22 -4.52 -25.51
C PRO A 6 -3.29 -3.77 -24.72
N GLU A 7 -4.42 -4.43 -24.50
CA GLU A 7 -5.52 -3.85 -23.72
C GLU A 7 -5.01 -3.50 -22.31
N GLU A 8 -5.29 -2.27 -21.88
CA GLU A 8 -4.87 -1.80 -20.58
C GLU A 8 -5.49 -2.67 -19.46
N SER A 9 -4.66 -3.07 -18.49
CA SER A 9 -5.08 -3.99 -17.43
C SER A 9 -6.14 -3.36 -16.53
N ALA A 10 -6.97 -4.20 -15.89
CA ALA A 10 -7.96 -3.75 -14.93
C ALA A 10 -7.34 -2.93 -13.78
N LEU A 11 -6.11 -3.28 -13.39
CA LEU A 11 -5.36 -2.55 -12.37
C LEU A 11 -5.04 -1.12 -12.83
N ILE A 12 -4.55 -0.95 -14.05
CA ILE A 12 -4.22 0.39 -14.57
C ILE A 12 -5.51 1.22 -14.76
N LYS A 13 -6.57 0.62 -15.32
CA LYS A 13 -7.90 1.27 -15.42
C LYS A 13 -8.40 1.76 -14.05
N PHE A 14 -8.28 0.94 -13.01
CA PHE A 14 -8.62 1.31 -11.63
C PHE A 14 -7.82 2.52 -11.14
N PHE A 15 -6.49 2.54 -11.35
CA PHE A 15 -5.66 3.68 -10.96
C PHE A 15 -5.93 4.96 -11.77
N ARG A 16 -6.34 4.85 -13.03
CA ARG A 16 -6.78 5.99 -13.84
C ARG A 16 -8.13 6.58 -13.40
N GLY A 17 -8.92 5.83 -12.64
CA GLY A 17 -10.30 6.18 -12.29
C GLY A 17 -11.33 5.74 -13.33
N ASP A 18 -10.91 5.01 -14.37
CA ASP A 18 -11.77 4.49 -15.44
C ASP A 18 -12.27 3.06 -15.17
N GLY A 19 -11.95 2.52 -13.99
CA GLY A 19 -12.32 1.16 -13.59
C GLY A 19 -12.55 1.03 -12.09
N THR A 20 -13.05 -0.14 -11.71
CA THR A 20 -13.32 -0.49 -10.32
C THR A 20 -12.47 -1.67 -9.88
N ASP A 21 -12.37 -1.86 -8.58
CA ASP A 21 -11.93 -3.13 -8.05
C ASP A 21 -12.97 -4.24 -8.28
N HIS A 22 -12.61 -5.46 -7.87
CA HIS A 22 -13.48 -6.64 -7.96
C HIS A 22 -14.80 -6.55 -7.18
N ALA A 23 -14.96 -5.58 -6.27
CA ALA A 23 -16.19 -5.34 -5.52
C ALA A 23 -17.00 -4.15 -6.09
N GLY A 24 -16.60 -3.62 -7.25
CA GLY A 24 -17.30 -2.50 -7.90
C GLY A 24 -16.98 -1.13 -7.30
N ARG A 25 -15.89 -0.99 -6.53
CA ARG A 25 -15.48 0.29 -5.92
C ARG A 25 -14.43 0.99 -6.78
N THR A 26 -14.58 2.29 -6.98
CA THR A 26 -13.53 3.13 -7.56
C THR A 26 -12.43 3.42 -6.52
N ILE A 27 -11.31 3.98 -6.97
CA ILE A 27 -10.28 4.46 -6.04
C ILE A 27 -10.83 5.56 -5.12
N GLU A 28 -11.67 6.46 -5.63
CA GLU A 28 -12.27 7.54 -4.83
C GLU A 28 -13.20 6.99 -3.74
N ASP A 29 -14.02 5.99 -4.08
CA ASP A 29 -14.88 5.33 -3.11
C ASP A 29 -14.04 4.79 -1.94
N ILE A 30 -12.97 4.06 -2.25
CA ILE A 30 -12.11 3.45 -1.22
C ILE A 30 -11.41 4.51 -0.37
N LEU A 31 -10.91 5.59 -0.98
CA LEU A 31 -10.21 6.66 -0.25
C LEU A 31 -11.14 7.48 0.66
N SER A 32 -12.45 7.48 0.38
CA SER A 32 -13.47 8.16 1.19
C SER A 32 -13.94 7.36 2.42
N LEU A 33 -13.60 6.07 2.51
CA LEU A 33 -14.03 5.20 3.61
C LEU A 33 -13.32 5.54 4.92
N ASP A 34 -14.01 5.31 6.04
CA ASP A 34 -13.51 5.62 7.37
C ASP A 34 -12.55 4.56 7.93
N ASP A 35 -11.88 4.88 9.03
CA ASP A 35 -10.89 4.00 9.66
C ASP A 35 -11.50 2.71 10.19
N PHE A 36 -12.76 2.74 10.62
CA PHE A 36 -13.47 1.54 11.07
C PHE A 36 -13.61 0.55 9.92
N TRP A 37 -14.01 1.02 8.75
CA TRP A 37 -14.14 0.20 7.56
C TRP A 37 -12.79 -0.31 7.07
N LEU A 38 -11.75 0.52 7.04
CA LEU A 38 -10.40 0.12 6.62
C LEU A 38 -9.81 -0.96 7.54
N GLU A 39 -10.05 -0.88 8.84
CA GLU A 39 -9.61 -1.91 9.80
C GLU A 39 -10.28 -3.26 9.52
N HIS A 40 -11.60 -3.27 9.30
CA HIS A 40 -12.40 -4.50 9.20
C HIS A 40 -12.47 -5.10 7.78
N THR A 41 -12.16 -4.32 6.75
CA THR A 41 -12.16 -4.78 5.35
C THR A 41 -10.73 -4.99 4.87
N HIS A 42 -10.50 -6.03 4.06
CA HIS A 42 -9.13 -6.50 3.75
C HIS A 42 -8.84 -6.60 2.24
N ASP A 43 -9.86 -6.54 1.40
CA ASP A 43 -9.80 -6.87 -0.02
C ASP A 43 -9.36 -5.67 -0.89
N TYR A 44 -9.68 -4.45 -0.47
CA TYR A 44 -9.32 -3.19 -1.13
C TYR A 44 -7.81 -2.97 -1.21
N LEU A 45 -7.07 -3.38 -0.16
CA LEU A 45 -5.64 -3.10 -0.04
C LEU A 45 -4.85 -3.70 -1.18
N GLN A 46 -5.36 -4.79 -1.74
CA GLN A 46 -4.70 -5.51 -2.80
C GLN A 46 -4.68 -4.76 -4.12
N TRP A 47 -5.70 -3.92 -4.34
CA TRP A 47 -5.83 -3.04 -5.48
C TRP A 47 -5.05 -1.73 -5.29
N LEU A 48 -5.06 -1.15 -4.09
CA LEU A 48 -4.28 0.05 -3.78
C LEU A 48 -2.76 -0.21 -3.75
N PHE A 49 -2.35 -1.41 -3.33
CA PHE A 49 -0.96 -1.81 -3.18
C PHE A 49 -0.71 -3.17 -3.84
N PRO A 50 -0.75 -3.23 -5.19
CA PRO A 50 -0.55 -4.47 -5.93
C PRO A 50 0.90 -4.94 -5.81
N ILE A 51 1.11 -6.25 -5.77
CA ILE A 51 2.44 -6.88 -5.71
C ILE A 51 2.55 -7.97 -6.79
N PRO A 52 3.77 -8.37 -7.18
CA PRO A 52 3.97 -9.39 -8.22
C PRO A 52 3.59 -10.80 -7.77
N GLU A 53 3.48 -11.03 -6.46
CA GLU A 53 3.07 -12.31 -5.91
C GLU A 53 1.53 -12.45 -5.94
N PRO A 54 1.00 -13.57 -6.46
CA PRO A 54 -0.43 -13.79 -6.47
C PRO A 54 -1.00 -13.90 -5.06
N SER A 55 -2.23 -13.41 -4.88
CA SER A 55 -2.97 -13.61 -3.64
C SER A 55 -3.25 -15.09 -3.44
N ARG A 56 -2.88 -15.63 -2.27
CA ARG A 56 -3.18 -17.02 -1.89
C ARG A 56 -4.65 -17.27 -1.57
N TYR A 57 -5.44 -16.19 -1.41
CA TYR A 57 -6.81 -16.24 -0.89
C TYR A 57 -7.86 -15.74 -1.88
N ASN A 58 -7.48 -14.93 -2.87
CA ASN A 58 -8.42 -14.35 -3.82
C ASN A 58 -7.81 -14.24 -5.24
N ALA A 59 -8.21 -15.15 -6.13
CA ALA A 59 -7.74 -15.20 -7.51
C ALA A 59 -8.27 -14.05 -8.38
N GLN A 60 -9.30 -13.31 -7.93
CA GLN A 60 -9.86 -12.17 -8.66
C GLN A 60 -9.04 -10.89 -8.45
N VAL A 61 -8.06 -10.91 -7.57
CA VAL A 61 -7.18 -9.77 -7.35
C VAL A 61 -6.09 -9.74 -8.41
N PRO A 62 -5.88 -8.60 -9.08
CA PRO A 62 -4.84 -8.47 -10.09
C PRO A 62 -3.45 -8.61 -9.47
N VAL A 63 -2.57 -9.30 -10.20
CA VAL A 63 -1.14 -9.37 -9.92
C VAL A 63 -0.46 -8.19 -10.62
N LEU A 64 0.55 -7.59 -9.99
CA LEU A 64 1.33 -6.53 -10.62
C LEU A 64 2.27 -7.11 -11.71
N THR A 65 1.86 -6.98 -12.97
CA THR A 65 2.59 -7.52 -14.13
C THR A 65 3.82 -6.68 -14.51
N GLY A 66 4.63 -7.16 -15.46
CA GLY A 66 5.77 -6.40 -15.98
C GLY A 66 5.32 -5.15 -16.75
N GLU A 67 4.23 -5.28 -17.48
CA GLU A 67 3.56 -4.22 -18.24
C GLU A 67 3.02 -3.15 -17.28
N ASP A 68 2.33 -3.54 -16.21
CA ASP A 68 1.84 -2.60 -15.20
C ASP A 68 2.99 -1.81 -14.55
N LYS A 69 4.09 -2.49 -14.20
CA LYS A 69 5.30 -1.82 -13.67
C LYS A 69 5.89 -0.82 -14.67
N ALA A 70 5.82 -1.13 -15.96
CA ALA A 70 6.26 -0.21 -17.01
C ALA A 70 5.35 1.03 -17.07
N CYS A 71 4.03 0.86 -16.96
CA CYS A 71 3.07 1.96 -16.83
C CYS A 71 3.36 2.82 -15.59
N PHE A 72 3.53 2.22 -14.40
CA PHE A 72 3.88 2.95 -13.18
C PHE A 72 5.21 3.70 -13.28
N ARG A 73 6.15 3.25 -14.10
CA ARG A 73 7.44 3.92 -14.31
C ARG A 73 7.31 5.15 -15.20
N THR A 74 6.48 5.10 -16.25
CA THR A 74 6.35 6.21 -17.23
C THR A 74 5.22 7.17 -16.88
N ASP A 75 4.18 6.72 -16.18
CA ASP A 75 2.99 7.52 -15.87
C ASP A 75 3.01 8.05 -14.43
N LYS A 76 3.20 9.36 -14.31
CA LYS A 76 3.18 10.07 -13.01
C LYS A 76 1.81 10.08 -12.35
N HIS A 77 0.72 9.97 -13.12
CA HIS A 77 -0.63 9.99 -12.58
C HIS A 77 -0.87 8.73 -11.74
N LEU A 78 -0.49 7.55 -12.23
CA LEU A 78 -0.62 6.29 -11.49
C LEU A 78 0.14 6.33 -10.16
N ARG A 79 1.37 6.86 -10.17
CA ARG A 79 2.17 7.03 -8.94
C ARG A 79 1.51 8.00 -7.96
N ASN A 80 0.99 9.14 -8.45
CA ASN A 80 0.27 10.10 -7.61
C ASN A 80 -0.99 9.50 -6.97
N GLN A 81 -1.71 8.65 -7.70
CA GLN A 81 -2.87 7.93 -7.17
C GLN A 81 -2.48 6.94 -6.07
N GLN A 82 -1.37 6.21 -6.25
CA GLN A 82 -0.82 5.37 -5.19
C GLN A 82 -0.31 6.19 -4.00
N ILE A 83 0.22 7.40 -4.20
CA ILE A 83 0.60 8.32 -3.11
C ILE A 83 -0.63 8.75 -2.31
N ARG A 84 -1.75 9.07 -2.97
CA ARG A 84 -3.01 9.38 -2.26
C ARG A 84 -3.51 8.21 -1.41
N ALA A 85 -3.39 6.99 -1.94
CA ALA A 85 -3.67 5.78 -1.19
C ALA A 85 -2.73 5.59 0.00
N LEU A 86 -1.42 5.88 -0.18
CA LEU A 86 -0.45 5.87 0.90
C LEU A 86 -0.82 6.89 1.99
N ASP A 87 -1.15 8.12 1.61
CA ASP A 87 -1.54 9.18 2.54
C ASP A 87 -2.75 8.78 3.38
N ARG A 88 -3.77 8.20 2.75
CA ARG A 88 -4.95 7.69 3.47
C ARG A 88 -4.59 6.62 4.49
N MET A 89 -3.70 5.69 4.12
CA MET A 89 -3.23 4.62 5.02
C MET A 89 -2.30 5.14 6.11
N LEU A 90 -1.46 6.14 5.83
CA LEU A 90 -0.61 6.78 6.83
C LEU A 90 -1.47 7.44 7.90
N THR A 91 -2.50 8.21 7.53
CA THR A 91 -3.43 8.80 8.50
C THR A 91 -4.09 7.74 9.37
N PHE A 92 -4.56 6.64 8.77
CA PHE A 92 -5.10 5.48 9.50
C PHE A 92 -4.08 4.87 10.48
N TYR A 93 -2.79 4.91 10.16
CA TYR A 93 -1.71 4.45 11.04
C TYR A 93 -1.22 5.50 12.03
N GLY A 94 -1.82 6.69 12.10
CA GLY A 94 -1.34 7.76 12.98
C GLY A 94 -0.03 8.38 12.48
N LEU A 95 0.18 8.38 11.17
CA LEU A 95 1.38 8.87 10.48
C LEU A 95 1.01 9.90 9.42
N HIS A 96 1.99 10.67 8.98
CA HIS A 96 1.90 11.51 7.79
C HIS A 96 3.23 11.53 7.04
N ARG A 97 3.24 12.05 5.81
CA ARG A 97 4.47 12.24 5.04
C ARG A 97 4.82 13.71 4.85
N ARG A 98 6.13 13.98 4.73
CA ARG A 98 6.69 15.24 4.25
C ARG A 98 7.70 14.94 3.15
N GLY A 99 7.26 15.06 1.90
CA GLY A 99 8.00 14.48 0.77
C GLY A 99 8.03 12.95 0.90
N ASP A 100 9.24 12.37 0.92
CA ASP A 100 9.45 10.92 1.09
C ASP A 100 9.69 10.51 2.55
N GLU A 101 9.78 11.47 3.48
CA GLU A 101 9.93 11.24 4.91
C GLU A 101 8.57 10.91 5.54
N ILE A 102 8.50 9.88 6.39
CA ILE A 102 7.29 9.50 7.13
C ILE A 102 7.48 9.82 8.62
N LEU A 103 6.53 10.53 9.21
CA LEU A 103 6.59 11.06 10.57
C LEU A 103 5.34 10.66 11.36
N PRO A 104 5.44 10.50 12.69
CA PRO A 104 4.28 10.26 13.54
C PRO A 104 3.39 11.49 13.63
N LEU A 105 2.08 11.28 13.73
CA LEU A 105 1.14 12.30 14.21
C LEU A 105 1.27 12.44 15.74
N PRO A 106 0.94 13.61 16.32
CA PRO A 106 1.12 13.87 17.76
C PRO A 106 0.39 12.90 18.69
N ASP A 107 -0.69 12.28 18.22
CA ASP A 107 -1.54 11.37 18.98
C ASP A 107 -1.20 9.88 18.75
N LEU A 108 -0.12 9.56 18.03
CA LEU A 108 0.31 8.18 17.80
C LEU A 108 0.53 7.44 19.14
N ASN A 109 -0.25 6.37 19.36
CA ASN A 109 -0.16 5.57 20.57
C ASN A 109 -0.68 4.14 20.37
N MET A 110 -0.18 3.20 21.19
CA MET A 110 -0.54 1.79 21.12
C MET A 110 -2.00 1.45 21.43
N LYS A 111 -2.75 2.34 22.11
CA LYS A 111 -4.14 2.05 22.49
C LYS A 111 -5.06 2.11 21.28
N THR A 112 -4.81 3.07 20.39
CA THR A 112 -5.63 3.38 19.21
C THR A 112 -5.00 2.88 17.92
N HIS A 113 -3.66 2.83 17.84
CA HIS A 113 -2.93 2.42 16.64
C HIS A 113 -2.40 0.99 16.81
N ILE A 114 -3.25 0.03 16.47
CA ILE A 114 -2.99 -1.38 16.80
C ILE A 114 -1.80 -2.00 16.07
N TRP A 115 -1.29 -1.36 15.00
CA TRP A 115 -0.07 -1.79 14.31
C TRP A 115 1.20 -1.63 15.18
N LEU A 116 1.12 -0.89 16.28
CA LEU A 116 2.21 -0.81 17.27
C LEU A 116 2.22 -1.99 18.26
N LYS A 117 1.22 -2.87 18.22
CA LYS A 117 1.16 -4.07 19.08
C LYS A 117 2.16 -5.14 18.59
N PRO A 118 2.47 -6.18 19.41
CA PRO A 118 3.47 -7.18 19.03
C PRO A 118 3.21 -7.93 17.72
N ALA A 119 1.93 -8.13 17.40
CA ALA A 119 1.49 -8.78 16.18
C ALA A 119 0.09 -8.27 15.79
N GLY A 120 -0.22 -8.31 14.50
CA GLY A 120 -1.54 -7.95 13.97
C GLY A 120 -1.57 -8.03 12.45
N HIS A 121 -2.76 -8.11 11.89
CA HIS A 121 -2.94 -8.20 10.44
C HIS A 121 -2.38 -6.95 9.71
N ASN A 122 -2.40 -5.79 10.36
CA ASN A 122 -1.81 -4.55 9.84
C ASN A 122 -0.29 -4.67 9.56
N HIS A 123 0.44 -5.59 10.18
CA HIS A 123 1.85 -5.80 9.86
C HIS A 123 2.04 -6.39 8.46
N LEU A 124 1.14 -7.29 8.04
CA LEU A 124 1.14 -7.83 6.68
C LEU A 124 0.73 -6.77 5.67
N ARG A 125 -0.22 -5.88 6.04
CA ARG A 125 -0.61 -4.73 5.22
C ARG A 125 0.56 -3.79 5.00
N ILE A 126 1.30 -3.42 6.05
CA ILE A 126 2.51 -2.58 5.97
C ILE A 126 3.58 -3.23 5.06
N THR A 127 3.86 -4.54 5.23
CA THR A 127 4.78 -5.28 4.34
C THR A 127 4.36 -5.15 2.87
N ARG A 128 3.07 -5.31 2.58
CA ARG A 128 2.52 -5.19 1.23
C ARG A 128 2.67 -3.78 0.66
N ILE A 129 2.39 -2.75 1.46
CA ILE A 129 2.53 -1.35 1.05
C ILE A 129 3.99 -1.05 0.67
N ILE A 130 4.95 -1.41 1.54
CA ILE A 130 6.38 -1.19 1.27
C ILE A 130 6.79 -1.90 -0.03
N ARG A 131 6.40 -3.16 -0.19
CA ARG A 131 6.72 -3.97 -1.39
C ARG A 131 6.10 -3.39 -2.66
N SER A 132 4.84 -2.95 -2.58
CA SER A 132 4.14 -2.37 -3.72
C SER A 132 4.79 -1.07 -4.18
N LEU A 133 5.11 -0.16 -3.25
CA LEU A 133 5.82 1.09 -3.56
C LEU A 133 7.16 0.83 -4.25
N GLN A 134 7.92 -0.18 -3.79
CA GLN A 134 9.18 -0.58 -4.41
C GLN A 134 8.98 -1.01 -5.88
N HIS A 135 7.95 -1.82 -6.16
CA HIS A 135 7.69 -2.31 -7.51
C HIS A 135 6.97 -1.31 -8.43
N CYS A 136 6.23 -0.35 -7.86
CA CYS A 136 5.51 0.69 -8.58
C CYS A 136 6.36 1.95 -8.83
N SER A 137 7.68 1.79 -8.89
CA SER A 137 8.65 2.87 -9.17
C SER A 137 8.68 4.00 -8.14
N GLN A 138 8.49 3.68 -6.85
CA GLN A 138 8.55 4.62 -5.72
C GLN A 138 9.52 4.15 -4.60
N PRO A 139 10.80 3.84 -4.92
CA PRO A 139 11.73 3.23 -3.95
C PRO A 139 12.07 4.14 -2.76
N SER A 140 12.11 5.46 -2.94
CA SER A 140 12.36 6.41 -1.86
C SER A 140 11.24 6.42 -0.83
N LEU A 141 9.96 6.44 -1.28
CA LEU A 141 8.80 6.30 -0.39
C LEU A 141 8.77 4.93 0.29
N ALA A 142 9.11 3.85 -0.42
CA ALA A 142 9.22 2.53 0.17
C ALA A 142 10.26 2.48 1.30
N LEU A 143 11.41 3.14 1.10
CA LEU A 143 12.45 3.27 2.13
C LEU A 143 11.98 4.13 3.30
N GLY A 144 11.34 5.27 3.04
CA GLY A 144 10.83 6.17 4.07
C GLY A 144 9.83 5.48 5.00
N LEU A 145 8.84 4.79 4.40
CA LEU A 145 7.87 4.00 5.16
C LEU A 145 8.56 2.87 5.94
N GLN A 146 9.45 2.10 5.29
CA GLN A 146 10.18 1.00 5.95
C GLN A 146 10.95 1.50 7.18
N SER A 147 11.69 2.60 7.05
CA SER A 147 12.48 3.17 8.14
C SER A 147 11.58 3.61 9.29
N ALA A 148 10.52 4.37 8.99
CA ALA A 148 9.62 4.91 10.01
C ALA A 148 8.89 3.82 10.80
N VAL A 149 8.32 2.80 10.14
CA VAL A 149 7.60 1.74 10.87
C VAL A 149 8.54 0.89 11.72
N ILE A 150 9.79 0.68 11.27
CA ILE A 150 10.80 -0.05 12.05
C ILE A 150 11.23 0.76 13.28
N GLU A 151 11.45 2.06 13.13
CA GLU A 151 11.82 2.93 14.23
C GLU A 151 10.69 3.03 15.25
N LEU A 152 9.50 3.45 14.81
CA LEU A 152 8.34 3.68 15.66
C LEU A 152 7.83 2.38 16.31
N GLY A 153 7.88 1.26 15.60
CA GLY A 153 7.51 -0.03 16.17
C GLY A 153 8.42 -0.48 17.32
N LYS A 154 9.64 0.08 17.42
CA LYS A 154 10.59 -0.13 18.54
C LYS A 154 10.51 0.97 19.61
N SER A 155 10.41 2.23 19.20
CA SER A 155 10.49 3.39 20.12
C SER A 155 9.15 3.72 20.78
N VAL A 156 8.04 3.51 20.07
CA VAL A 156 6.67 3.79 20.54
C VAL A 156 5.89 2.50 20.79
N GLY A 157 6.11 1.50 19.94
CA GLY A 157 5.40 0.23 19.96
C GLY A 157 6.10 -0.89 20.73
N LYS A 158 5.57 -2.10 20.56
CA LYS A 158 6.15 -3.37 21.03
C LYS A 158 6.18 -4.40 19.91
N VAL A 159 6.36 -3.96 18.66
CA VAL A 159 6.28 -4.81 17.48
C VAL A 159 7.36 -5.90 17.56
N SER A 160 6.98 -7.14 17.26
CA SER A 160 7.90 -8.29 17.29
C SER A 160 9.02 -8.19 16.27
N ASP A 161 10.20 -8.72 16.61
CA ASP A 161 11.35 -8.80 15.70
C ASP A 161 11.04 -9.53 14.40
N LYS A 162 10.20 -10.58 14.48
CA LYS A 162 9.71 -11.29 13.29
C LYS A 162 8.98 -10.37 12.32
N SER A 163 8.12 -9.47 12.81
CA SER A 163 7.42 -8.50 11.96
C SER A 163 8.41 -7.50 11.35
N MET A 164 9.38 -7.06 12.14
CA MET A 164 10.44 -6.17 11.70
C MET A 164 11.31 -6.80 10.59
N GLU A 165 11.61 -8.09 10.67
CA GLU A 165 12.35 -8.83 9.63
C GLU A 165 11.60 -8.88 8.29
N PHE A 166 10.27 -9.09 8.34
CA PHE A 166 9.44 -8.98 7.14
C PHE A 166 9.51 -7.58 6.54
N TRP A 167 9.40 -6.53 7.36
CA TRP A 167 9.49 -5.15 6.87
C TRP A 167 10.86 -4.84 6.27
N ARG A 168 11.97 -5.27 6.89
CA ARG A 168 13.33 -5.12 6.33
C ARG A 168 13.48 -5.79 4.98
N SER A 169 12.84 -6.94 4.80
CA SER A 169 12.92 -7.73 3.57
C SER A 169 11.92 -7.31 2.49
N ALA A 170 10.95 -6.44 2.82
CA ALA A 170 9.83 -6.12 1.93
C ALA A 170 10.23 -5.45 0.61
N ARG A 171 11.39 -4.77 0.58
CA ARG A 171 11.93 -4.11 -0.62
C ARG A 171 12.83 -5.01 -1.49
N ARG A 172 13.05 -6.27 -1.11
CA ARG A 172 13.87 -7.23 -1.86
C ARG A 172 13.15 -7.79 -3.07
#